data_AF-A0A2D9BAR4-F1
#
_entry.id   AF-A0A2D9BAR4-F1
#
_cell.length_a   1.000
_cell.length_b   1.000
_cell.length_c   1.000
_cell.angle_alpha   90.00
_cell.angle_beta   90.00
_cell.angle_gamma   90.00
#
_symmetry.space_group_name_H-M   'P 1'
#
loop_
_entity.id
_entity.type
_entity.pdbx_description
1 polymer ?
#
loop_
_entity_poly.entity_id
_entity_poly.type
_entity_poly.pdbx_seq_one_letter_code
_entity_poly.pdbx_strand_id
1 'polypeptide(L)' 'MSREALEIILGIGFAIIGLALFLRRDTLSKSKYYRIIMIIAAILFVAFAVYLGFRSFNSYE' A
#
# COMPACT_ATOMS: atom_id res chain seq x y z
N MET A 1 -2.48 -19.37 11.29
CA MET A 1 -1.65 -18.17 11.10
C MET A 1 -1.98 -17.20 12.22
N SER A 2 -1.00 -16.61 12.89
CA SER A 2 -1.29 -15.60 13.91
C SER A 2 -1.86 -14.33 13.25
N ARG A 3 -2.59 -13.53 14.03
CA ARG A 3 -3.16 -12.27 13.54
C ARG A 3 -2.06 -11.30 13.13
N GLU A 4 -0.92 -11.29 13.83
CA GLU A 4 0.24 -10.46 13.48
C GLU A 4 0.83 -10.87 12.12
N ALA A 5 1.02 -12.17 11.90
CA ALA A 5 1.54 -12.66 10.63
C ALA A 5 0.62 -12.28 9.45
N LEU A 6 -0.70 -12.25 9.66
CA LEU A 6 -1.65 -11.80 8.65
C LEU A 6 -1.53 -10.30 8.38
N GLU A 7 -1.40 -9.48 9.41
CA GLU A 7 -1.25 -8.02 9.28
C GLU A 7 0.06 -7.64 8.57
N ILE A 8 1.16 -8.35 8.84
CA ILE A 8 2.44 -8.15 8.16
C ILE A 8 2.33 -8.52 6.67
N ILE A 9 1.77 -9.67 6.35
CA ILE A 9 1.62 -10.11 4.94
C ILE A 9 0.72 -9.14 4.17
N LEU A 10 -0.38 -8.69 4.78
CA LEU A 10 -1.25 -7.68 4.17
C LEU A 10 -0.50 -6.36 3.97
N GLY A 11 0.25 -5.90 4.98
CA GLY A 11 1.06 -4.68 4.87
C GLY A 11 2.06 -4.74 3.71
N ILE A 12 2.79 -5.84 3.57
CA ILE A 12 3.71 -6.06 2.44
C ILE A 12 2.95 -6.05 1.11
N GLY A 13 1.80 -6.73 1.03
CA GLY A 13 0.96 -6.75 -0.17
C GLY A 13 0.53 -5.35 -0.59
N PHE A 14 0.02 -4.55 0.34
CA PHE A 14 -0.38 -3.16 0.08
C PHE A 14 0.80 -2.27 -0.31
N ALA A 15 1.96 -2.43 0.30
CA ALA A 15 3.17 -1.68 -0.06
C ALA A 15 3.57 -1.97 -1.53
N ILE A 16 3.59 -3.24 -1.93
CA ILE A 16 3.92 -3.66 -3.30
C ILE A 16 2.90 -3.08 -4.29
N ILE A 17 1.61 -3.18 -4.00
CA ILE A 17 0.55 -2.66 -4.87
C ILE A 17 0.65 -1.15 -5.01
N GLY A 18 0.85 -0.42 -3.89
CA GLY A 18 1.03 1.02 -3.90
C GLY A 18 2.22 1.46 -4.74
N LEU A 19 3.37 0.80 -4.56
CA LEU A 19 4.57 1.09 -5.34
C LEU A 19 4.37 0.77 -6.84
N ALA A 20 3.72 -0.36 -7.15
CA ALA A 20 3.44 -0.76 -8.52
C ALA A 20 2.51 0.24 -9.24
N LEU A 21 1.45 0.70 -8.56
CA LEU A 21 0.57 1.75 -9.06
C LEU A 21 1.33 3.04 -9.33
N PHE A 22 2.19 3.45 -8.40
CA PHE A 22 2.99 4.65 -8.57
C PHE A 22 3.95 4.55 -9.75
N LEU A 23 4.69 3.43 -9.88
CA LEU A 23 5.68 3.23 -10.93
C LEU A 23 5.04 3.03 -12.31
N ARG A 24 3.91 2.32 -12.39
CA ARG A 24 3.26 1.98 -13.67
C ARG A 24 2.12 2.93 -14.06
N ARG A 25 1.88 4.01 -13.31
CA ARG A 25 0.80 4.98 -13.58
C ARG A 25 0.77 5.50 -15.02
N ASP A 26 1.95 5.73 -15.61
CA ASP A 26 2.06 6.32 -16.95
C ASP A 26 1.71 5.31 -18.05
N THR A 27 1.91 4.02 -17.76
CA THR A 27 1.52 2.88 -18.62
C THR A 27 0.04 2.53 -18.45
N LEU A 28 -0.50 2.63 -17.23
CA LEU A 28 -1.88 2.27 -16.91
C LEU A 28 -2.91 3.28 -17.41
N SER A 29 -2.54 4.55 -17.55
CA SER A 29 -3.43 5.57 -18.12
C SER A 29 -2.68 6.68 -18.83
N LYS A 30 -3.25 7.18 -19.94
CA LYS A 30 -2.76 8.37 -20.65
C LYS A 30 -3.40 9.67 -20.14
N SER A 31 -4.50 9.58 -19.38
CA SER A 31 -5.21 10.75 -18.87
C SER A 31 -4.56 11.27 -17.59
N LYS A 32 -4.31 12.59 -17.55
CA LYS A 32 -3.75 13.28 -16.37
C LYS A 32 -4.60 13.05 -15.11
N TYR A 33 -5.92 13.06 -15.25
CA TYR A 33 -6.85 12.90 -14.13
C TYR A 33 -6.71 11.51 -13.48
N TYR A 34 -6.71 10.45 -14.29
CA TYR A 34 -6.55 9.09 -13.77
C TYR A 34 -5.15 8.84 -13.20
N ARG A 35 -4.10 9.48 -13.73
CA ARG A 35 -2.75 9.42 -13.14
C ARG A 35 -2.71 10.01 -11.73
N ILE A 36 -3.39 11.14 -11.52
CA ILE A 36 -3.50 11.77 -10.19
C ILE A 36 -4.24 10.84 -9.22
N ILE A 37 -5.36 10.25 -9.63
CA ILE A 37 -6.09 9.28 -8.81
C ILE A 37 -5.19 8.09 -8.44
N MET A 38 -4.41 7.56 -9.39
CA MET A 38 -3.48 6.45 -9.12
C MET A 38 -2.37 6.84 -8.14
N ILE A 39 -1.86 8.07 -8.20
CA ILE A 39 -0.89 8.58 -7.23
C ILE A 39 -1.52 8.66 -5.83
N ILE A 40 -2.74 9.22 -5.72
CA ILE A 40 -3.46 9.30 -4.44
C ILE A 40 -3.70 7.90 -3.87
N ALA A 41 -4.16 6.95 -4.70
CA ALA A 41 -4.37 5.57 -4.30
C ALA A 41 -3.05 4.89 -3.85
N ALA A 42 -1.95 5.14 -4.56
CA ALA A 42 -0.63 4.63 -4.17
C ALA A 42 -0.20 5.14 -2.80
N ILE A 43 -0.39 6.44 -2.52
CA ILE A 43 -0.09 7.04 -1.21
C ILE A 43 -0.95 6.38 -0.13
N LEU A 44 -2.25 6.18 -0.37
CA LEU A 44 -3.15 5.53 0.58
C LEU A 44 -2.73 4.08 0.86
N PHE A 45 -2.33 3.32 -0.16
CA PHE A 45 -1.85 1.95 0.04
C PHE A 45 -0.53 1.89 0.82
N VAL A 46 0.40 2.79 0.55
CA VAL A 46 1.65 2.86 1.31
C VAL A 46 1.38 3.29 2.77
N ALA A 47 0.52 4.28 2.99
CA ALA A 47 0.14 4.70 4.34
C ALA A 47 -0.55 3.56 5.12
N PHE A 48 -1.43 2.81 4.45
CA PHE A 48 -2.09 1.66 5.04
C PHE A 48 -1.11 0.52 5.37
N ALA A 49 -0.12 0.28 4.50
CA ALA A 49 0.94 -0.68 4.76
C ALA A 49 1.76 -0.31 6.00
N VAL A 50 2.13 0.97 6.12
CA VAL A 50 2.85 1.50 7.30
C VAL A 50 2.00 1.36 8.56
N TYR A 51 0.71 1.69 8.49
CA TYR A 51 -0.21 1.53 9.61
C TYR A 51 -0.31 0.07 10.09
N LEU A 52 -0.47 -0.88 9.17
CA LEU A 52 -0.50 -2.31 9.49
C LEU A 52 0.82 -2.78 10.10
N GLY A 53 1.96 -2.33 9.55
CA GLY A 53 3.27 -2.62 10.11
C GLY A 53 3.38 -2.11 11.56
N PHE A 54 3.07 -0.83 11.79
CA PHE A 54 3.16 -0.22 13.12
C PHE A 54 2.22 -0.89 14.14
N ARG A 55 0.97 -1.18 13.74
CA ARG A 55 0.02 -1.90 14.58
C ARG A 55 0.52 -3.30 14.94
N SER A 56 1.06 -4.03 13.97
CA SER A 56 1.57 -5.37 14.20
C SER A 56 2.76 -5.36 15.15
N PHE A 57 3.65 -4.36 15.09
CA PHE A 57 4.77 -4.24 16.03
C PHE A 57 4.31 -3.86 17.44
N ASN A 58 3.38 -2.91 17.58
CA ASN A 58 2.86 -2.49 18.88
C ASN A 58 1.89 -3.49 19.51
N SER A 59 1.43 -4.50 18.77
CA SER A 59 0.62 -5.59 19.34
C SER A 59 1.46 -6.62 20.12
N TYR A 60 2.78 -6.46 20.15
CA TYR A 60 3.72 -7.26 20.96
C TYR A 60 4.04 -6.61 22.33
N GLU A 61 3.50 -5.43 22.63
CA GLU A 61 3.43 -4.85 23.99
C GLU A 61 2.06 -5.11 24.63
#